data_AF-A0A832WSL8-F1
#
_entry.id   AF-A0A832WSL8-F1
#
_cell.length_a   1.000
_cell.length_b   1.000
_cell.length_c   1.000
_cell.angle_alpha   90.00
_cell.angle_beta   90.00
_cell.angle_gamma   90.00
#
_symmetry.space_group_name_H-M   'P 1'
#
loop_
_entity.id
_entity.type
_entity.pdbx_description
1 polymer ?
#
loop_
_entity_poly.entity_id
_entity_poly.type
_entity_poly.pdbx_seq_one_letter_code
_entity_poly.pdbx_strand_id
1 'polypeptide(L)'
;MKIHIISIILLAIVLTGCQQKPIGGDRDENGCLAPAGYSWDNDVGACTRSWELDAHEKEVAKTVLVVQSYSSFTIVSVEKIENCEDCYDVTLQRNPIDEETKKEIYLKPYVVPYREGRIDHSYDDKITGFDECIAAGYPVMESYPRQCRAGDTTFTEAATIFCTDEQRQAEGCDMEYNPVCGEILLNTGETTYMTFDDSCSACSAMKSIAYSPGICEDRLFVICKETITGFDPKEYAQSNNGICVEKCPEAFDTFTTQTGIQVCIPHYGETEIEQWPTCDKSTETCKCARAYETTDEKQIDDAKYRCVPEKYSERLLFRGGLDSLDEQGEQSVMIA
;
A
#
# COMPACT_ATOMS: atom_id res chain seq x y z
N MET A 1 -16.73 38.78 -64.09
CA MET A 1 -16.97 37.63 -63.18
C MET A 1 -15.78 36.64 -63.13
N LYS A 2 -14.53 37.11 -63.21
CA LYS A 2 -13.31 36.27 -63.06
C LYS A 2 -12.29 36.83 -62.06
N ILE A 3 -12.46 38.07 -61.59
CA ILE A 3 -11.53 38.76 -60.69
C ILE A 3 -11.89 38.51 -59.20
N HIS A 4 -13.14 38.19 -58.88
CA HIS A 4 -13.55 37.89 -57.49
C HIS A 4 -13.21 36.46 -57.02
N ILE A 5 -12.95 35.52 -57.93
CA ILE A 5 -12.62 34.13 -57.56
C ILE A 5 -11.16 34.00 -57.11
N ILE A 6 -10.24 34.80 -57.69
CA ILE A 6 -8.81 34.77 -57.33
C ILE A 6 -8.57 35.38 -55.94
N SER A 7 -9.38 36.36 -55.53
CA SER A 7 -9.26 37.00 -54.20
C SER A 7 -9.79 36.14 -53.05
N ILE A 8 -10.68 35.18 -53.32
CA ILE A 8 -11.20 34.23 -52.30
C ILE A 8 -10.22 33.05 -52.13
N ILE A 9 -9.55 32.63 -53.21
CA ILE A 9 -8.56 31.55 -53.15
C ILE A 9 -7.26 32.00 -52.44
N LEU A 10 -6.87 33.28 -52.57
CA LEU A 10 -5.72 33.83 -51.85
C LEU A 10 -5.97 34.06 -50.34
N LEU A 11 -7.24 34.17 -49.91
CA LEU A 11 -7.60 34.29 -48.50
C LEU A 11 -7.73 32.92 -47.81
N ALA A 12 -7.92 31.83 -48.57
CA ALA A 12 -8.04 30.47 -48.03
C ALA A 12 -6.69 29.77 -47.75
N ILE A 13 -5.58 30.28 -48.32
CA ILE A 13 -4.25 29.66 -48.18
C ILE A 13 -3.52 30.11 -46.89
N VAL A 14 -4.03 31.11 -46.16
CA VAL A 14 -3.35 31.68 -44.97
C VAL A 14 -3.75 30.98 -43.65
N LEU A 15 -4.71 30.05 -43.64
CA LEU A 15 -5.22 29.43 -42.40
C LEU A 15 -4.76 27.98 -42.15
N THR A 16 -3.98 27.37 -43.05
CA THR A 16 -3.31 26.09 -42.75
C THR A 16 -1.96 26.34 -42.08
N GLY A 17 -2.01 26.93 -40.88
CA GLY A 17 -0.88 26.83 -39.97
C GLY A 17 -0.65 25.36 -39.65
N CYS A 18 0.51 24.82 -40.03
CA CYS A 18 0.94 23.53 -39.54
C CYS A 18 0.98 23.61 -38.00
N GLN A 19 0.07 22.94 -37.31
CA GLN A 19 0.30 22.65 -35.90
C GLN A 19 1.48 21.69 -35.85
N GLN A 20 2.68 22.22 -35.61
CA GLN A 20 3.80 21.39 -35.20
C GLN A 20 3.39 20.76 -33.87
N LYS A 21 3.11 19.45 -33.88
CA LYS A 21 3.10 18.68 -32.64
C LYS A 21 4.45 18.97 -31.96
N PRO A 22 4.47 19.42 -30.69
CA PRO A 22 5.74 19.68 -30.02
C PRO A 22 6.65 18.47 -30.16
N ILE A 23 7.89 18.69 -30.61
CA ILE A 23 8.88 17.63 -30.76
C ILE A 23 9.37 17.29 -29.36
N GLY A 24 8.99 16.11 -28.86
CA GLY A 24 9.33 15.62 -27.53
C GLY A 24 8.11 15.40 -26.63
N GLY A 25 8.27 14.54 -25.62
CA GLY A 25 7.19 14.18 -24.70
C GLY A 25 6.32 12.99 -25.14
N ASP A 26 6.60 12.40 -26.31
CA ASP A 26 5.88 11.21 -26.80
C ASP A 26 6.20 10.00 -25.91
N ARG A 27 5.15 9.37 -25.37
CA ARG A 27 5.22 8.19 -24.52
C ARG A 27 4.60 6.99 -25.22
N ASP A 28 5.11 5.79 -24.96
CA ASP A 28 4.51 4.54 -25.43
C ASP A 28 3.30 4.12 -24.59
N GLU A 29 2.70 2.96 -24.90
CA GLU A 29 1.51 2.42 -24.22
C GLU A 29 1.74 2.15 -22.72
N ASN A 30 2.99 1.98 -22.31
CA ASN A 30 3.39 1.79 -20.91
C ASN A 30 3.83 3.11 -20.25
N GLY A 31 3.73 4.24 -20.96
CA GLY A 31 4.13 5.55 -20.47
C GLY A 31 5.62 5.83 -20.62
N CYS A 32 6.40 5.03 -21.34
CA CYS A 32 7.84 5.23 -21.48
C CYS A 32 8.17 6.36 -22.47
N LEU A 33 9.05 7.27 -22.08
CA LEU A 33 9.45 8.42 -22.90
C LEU A 33 10.42 8.01 -24.01
N ALA A 34 9.88 7.51 -25.12
CA ALA A 34 10.65 6.98 -26.26
C ALA A 34 11.70 7.96 -26.83
N PRO A 35 11.43 9.28 -26.96
CA PRO A 35 12.44 10.24 -27.42
C PRO A 35 13.65 10.38 -26.50
N ALA A 36 13.50 10.06 -25.21
CA ALA A 36 14.61 10.03 -24.25
C ALA A 36 15.34 8.67 -24.22
N GLY A 37 14.92 7.73 -25.06
CA GLY A 37 15.52 6.41 -25.19
C GLY A 37 14.89 5.33 -24.30
N TYR A 38 13.85 5.67 -23.52
CA TYR A 38 13.18 4.70 -22.67
C TYR A 38 12.22 3.81 -23.46
N SER A 39 12.25 2.52 -23.15
CA SER A 39 11.32 1.53 -23.65
C SER A 39 10.90 0.60 -22.53
N TRP A 40 9.68 0.07 -22.60
CA TRP A 40 9.21 -0.93 -21.65
C TRP A 40 10.05 -2.20 -21.71
N ASP A 41 10.61 -2.61 -20.57
CA ASP A 41 11.32 -3.88 -20.40
C ASP A 41 10.44 -4.83 -19.56
N ASN A 42 9.93 -5.89 -20.20
CA ASN A 42 9.04 -6.87 -19.56
C ASN A 42 9.74 -7.69 -18.46
N ASP A 43 11.06 -7.83 -18.55
CA ASP A 43 11.82 -8.58 -17.55
C ASP A 43 11.97 -7.74 -16.27
N VAL A 44 12.14 -6.42 -16.42
CA VAL A 44 12.24 -5.49 -15.29
C VAL A 44 10.86 -5.05 -14.77
N GLY A 45 9.86 -4.94 -15.64
CA GLY A 45 8.54 -4.37 -15.30
C GLY A 45 8.54 -2.84 -15.21
N ALA A 46 9.46 -2.18 -15.91
CA ALA A 46 9.58 -0.72 -15.94
C ALA A 46 10.14 -0.20 -17.27
N CYS A 47 10.05 1.11 -17.48
CA CYS A 47 10.70 1.81 -18.57
C CYS A 47 12.21 1.87 -18.30
N THR A 48 13.02 1.29 -19.18
CA THR A 48 14.48 1.26 -19.04
C THR A 48 15.16 1.76 -20.31
N ARG A 49 16.42 2.17 -20.16
CA ARG A 49 17.38 2.29 -21.26
C ARG A 49 18.24 1.03 -21.26
N SER A 50 17.94 0.10 -22.16
CA SER A 50 18.53 -1.25 -22.15
C SER A 50 20.06 -1.29 -22.31
N TRP A 51 20.69 -0.19 -22.72
CA TRP A 51 22.14 -0.04 -22.82
C TRP A 51 22.80 0.53 -21.56
N GLU A 52 22.03 0.99 -20.57
CA GLU A 52 22.55 1.57 -19.32
C GLU A 52 22.55 0.58 -18.16
N LEU A 53 21.83 -0.54 -18.29
CA LEU A 53 21.71 -1.56 -17.26
C LEU A 53 22.25 -2.88 -17.79
N ASP A 54 23.21 -3.46 -17.08
CA ASP A 54 23.64 -4.84 -17.30
C ASP A 54 22.66 -5.86 -16.70
N ALA A 55 22.93 -7.15 -16.88
CA ALA A 55 22.05 -8.20 -16.38
C ALA A 55 21.88 -8.17 -14.85
N HIS A 56 22.90 -7.76 -14.11
CA HIS A 56 22.88 -7.70 -12.66
C HIS A 56 22.13 -6.45 -12.17
N GLU A 57 22.38 -5.29 -12.78
CA GLU A 57 21.67 -4.04 -12.47
C GLU A 57 20.16 -4.14 -12.77
N LYS A 58 19.77 -4.95 -13.76
CA LYS A 58 18.36 -5.28 -14.01
C LYS A 58 17.73 -6.08 -12.87
N GLU A 59 18.42 -7.06 -12.29
CA GLU A 59 17.91 -7.82 -11.13
C GLU A 59 17.78 -6.92 -9.89
N VAL A 60 18.75 -6.02 -9.68
CA VAL A 60 18.68 -5.00 -8.64
C VAL A 60 17.45 -4.09 -8.84
N ALA A 61 17.24 -3.59 -10.06
CA ALA A 61 16.11 -2.73 -10.39
C ALA A 61 14.75 -3.43 -10.17
N LYS A 62 14.62 -4.71 -10.54
CA LYS A 62 13.40 -5.52 -10.28
C LYS A 62 13.03 -5.54 -8.80
N THR A 63 14.03 -5.65 -7.92
CA THR A 63 13.83 -5.77 -6.47
C THR A 63 13.10 -4.54 -5.91
N VAL A 64 13.48 -3.35 -6.37
CA VAL A 64 12.86 -2.09 -5.94
C VAL A 64 11.44 -1.96 -6.47
N LEU A 65 11.12 -2.58 -7.59
CA LEU A 65 9.78 -2.57 -8.16
C LEU A 65 8.82 -3.54 -7.48
N VAL A 66 9.31 -4.65 -6.91
CA VAL A 66 8.49 -5.60 -6.13
C VAL A 66 7.83 -4.91 -4.93
N VAL A 67 8.51 -3.94 -4.33
CA VAL A 67 7.98 -3.13 -3.21
C VAL A 67 7.09 -1.97 -3.68
N GLN A 68 7.05 -1.68 -4.99
CA GLN A 68 6.35 -0.53 -5.56
C GLN A 68 5.16 -1.00 -6.39
N SER A 69 4.11 -1.39 -5.69
CA SER A 69 2.86 -1.83 -6.27
C SER A 69 2.17 -0.71 -7.06
N TYR A 70 2.15 -0.84 -8.39
CA TYR A 70 1.21 -0.18 -9.32
C TYR A 70 1.52 1.25 -9.83
N SER A 71 2.69 1.50 -10.43
CA SER A 71 2.82 2.60 -11.41
C SER A 71 3.78 2.21 -12.53
N SER A 72 3.61 2.76 -13.73
CA SER A 72 4.69 2.67 -14.72
C SER A 72 5.85 3.53 -14.23
N PHE A 73 6.91 2.87 -13.80
CA PHE A 73 8.13 3.52 -13.34
C PHE A 73 9.13 3.61 -14.48
N THR A 74 10.00 4.60 -14.39
CA THR A 74 11.19 4.70 -15.20
C THR A 74 12.41 4.50 -14.30
N ILE A 75 13.26 3.54 -14.63
CA ILE A 75 14.57 3.38 -13.97
C ILE A 75 15.46 4.50 -14.49
N VAL A 76 15.78 5.48 -13.64
CA VAL A 76 16.61 6.63 -14.01
C VAL A 76 18.09 6.28 -13.89
N SER A 77 18.47 5.61 -12.80
CA SER A 77 19.83 5.12 -12.57
C SER A 77 19.86 3.95 -11.58
N VAL A 78 20.91 3.14 -11.70
CA VAL A 78 21.32 2.10 -10.74
C VAL A 78 22.82 2.32 -10.52
N GLU A 79 23.21 2.84 -9.36
CA GLU A 79 24.59 3.23 -9.06
C GLU A 79 25.15 2.41 -7.90
N LYS A 80 26.34 1.82 -8.06
CA LYS A 80 26.97 1.07 -6.96
C LYS A 80 27.47 2.03 -5.88
N ILE A 81 27.15 1.77 -4.62
CA ILE A 81 27.58 2.61 -3.49
C ILE A 81 29.00 2.23 -3.07
N GLU A 82 29.91 3.21 -3.04
CA GLU A 82 31.26 3.02 -2.52
C GLU A 82 31.24 2.78 -1.00
N ASN A 83 31.95 1.74 -0.52
CA ASN A 83 32.00 1.30 0.89
C ASN A 83 30.78 0.53 1.42
N CYS A 84 29.91 0.04 0.54
CA CYS A 84 29.03 -1.07 0.87
C CYS A 84 29.33 -2.27 -0.04
N GLU A 85 29.47 -3.46 0.55
CA GLU A 85 29.60 -4.70 -0.20
C GLU A 85 28.25 -5.01 -0.86
N ASP A 86 28.21 -4.80 -2.18
CA ASP A 86 27.07 -5.00 -3.07
C ASP A 86 25.78 -4.27 -2.65
N CYS A 87 25.90 -2.98 -2.32
CA CYS A 87 24.76 -2.05 -2.33
C CYS A 87 24.67 -1.27 -3.63
N TYR A 88 23.43 -1.00 -4.02
CA TYR A 88 23.09 -0.14 -5.15
C TYR A 88 22.13 0.95 -4.71
N ASP A 89 22.33 2.16 -5.22
CA ASP A 89 21.42 3.29 -5.22
C ASP A 89 20.56 3.19 -6.50
N VAL A 90 19.25 2.98 -6.33
CA VAL A 90 18.31 2.91 -7.47
C VAL A 90 17.40 4.12 -7.47
N THR A 91 17.52 4.97 -8.50
CA THR A 91 16.63 6.12 -8.69
C THR A 91 15.47 5.75 -9.61
N LEU A 92 14.25 5.91 -9.12
CA LEU A 92 13.02 5.70 -9.87
C LEU A 92 12.32 7.02 -10.17
N GLN A 93 11.68 7.11 -11.33
CA GLN A 93 10.78 8.19 -11.68
C GLN A 93 9.38 7.61 -11.92
N ARG A 94 8.38 8.12 -11.21
CA ARG A 94 6.98 7.81 -11.50
C ARG A 94 6.56 8.52 -12.78
N ASN A 95 6.05 7.79 -13.76
CA ASN A 95 5.47 8.41 -14.95
C ASN A 95 4.19 9.17 -14.56
N PRO A 96 3.91 10.34 -15.15
CA PRO A 96 2.79 11.18 -14.75
C PRO A 96 1.44 10.48 -14.97
N ILE A 97 0.58 10.54 -13.94
CA ILE A 97 -0.82 10.03 -13.96
C ILE A 97 -1.80 11.10 -14.46
N ASP A 98 -1.39 12.36 -14.44
CA ASP A 98 -2.24 13.52 -14.70
C ASP A 98 -1.76 14.28 -15.94
N GLU A 99 -2.59 14.25 -16.99
CA GLU A 99 -2.37 14.97 -18.26
C GLU A 99 -2.35 16.50 -18.08
N GLU A 100 -2.94 17.02 -16.99
CA GLU A 100 -3.09 18.46 -16.71
C GLU A 100 -1.85 19.04 -16.03
N THR A 101 -1.19 18.30 -15.12
CA THR A 101 -0.04 18.80 -14.35
C THR A 101 1.32 18.39 -14.90
N LYS A 102 1.42 17.32 -15.70
CA LYS A 102 2.68 16.79 -16.31
C LYS A 102 3.87 16.67 -15.33
N LYS A 103 3.62 16.57 -14.03
CA LYS A 103 4.68 16.68 -13.02
C LYS A 103 5.37 15.33 -12.83
N GLU A 104 6.66 15.30 -13.10
CA GLU A 104 7.51 14.13 -12.85
C GLU A 104 7.82 14.05 -11.35
N ILE A 105 7.68 12.86 -10.76
CA ILE A 105 8.01 12.61 -9.35
C ILE A 105 9.17 11.63 -9.32
N TYR A 106 10.32 12.09 -8.84
CA TYR A 106 11.48 11.26 -8.57
C TYR A 106 11.32 10.66 -7.17
N LEU A 107 11.39 9.34 -7.06
CA LEU A 107 11.43 8.65 -5.79
C LEU A 107 12.82 8.78 -5.17
N LYS A 108 12.90 8.69 -3.84
CA LYS A 108 14.19 8.64 -3.15
C LYS A 108 14.94 7.35 -3.57
N PRO A 109 16.27 7.41 -3.63
CA PRO A 109 17.06 6.25 -4.00
C PRO A 109 16.97 5.12 -2.98
N TYR A 110 16.79 3.89 -3.47
CA TYR A 110 16.69 2.68 -2.66
C TYR A 110 18.07 2.04 -2.52
N VAL A 111 18.44 1.64 -1.30
CA VAL A 111 19.66 0.88 -1.02
C VAL A 111 19.33 -0.61 -0.96
N VAL A 112 19.79 -1.39 -1.93
CA VAL A 112 19.55 -2.85 -1.98
C VAL A 112 20.82 -3.61 -1.63
N PRO A 113 20.93 -4.24 -0.43
CA PRO A 113 22.06 -5.09 -0.09
C PRO A 113 21.96 -6.47 -0.76
N TYR A 114 23.05 -6.93 -1.37
CA TYR A 114 23.14 -8.21 -2.07
C TYR A 114 24.24 -9.07 -1.43
N ARG A 115 23.96 -10.32 -1.06
CA ARG A 115 24.96 -11.25 -0.49
C ARG A 115 24.87 -12.62 -1.12
N GLU A 116 26.02 -13.19 -1.47
CA GLU A 116 26.16 -14.56 -2.01
C GLU A 116 25.26 -14.88 -3.22
N GLY A 117 25.04 -13.92 -4.12
CA GLY A 117 24.23 -14.15 -5.32
C GLY A 117 22.72 -14.12 -5.07
N ARG A 118 22.28 -13.61 -3.92
CA ARG A 118 20.88 -13.39 -3.56
C ARG A 118 20.70 -12.01 -2.91
N ILE A 119 19.51 -11.47 -3.05
CA ILE A 119 19.10 -10.26 -2.34
C ILE A 119 19.15 -10.58 -0.84
N ASP A 120 19.91 -9.80 -0.08
CA ASP A 120 19.99 -9.94 1.37
C ASP A 120 18.82 -9.19 1.99
N HIS A 121 17.67 -9.85 2.10
CA HIS A 121 16.50 -9.34 2.83
C HIS A 121 16.77 -9.18 4.35
N SER A 122 17.99 -9.42 4.85
CA SER A 122 18.31 -9.26 6.27
C SER A 122 18.45 -7.81 6.74
N TYR A 123 18.06 -6.81 5.93
CA TYR A 123 17.84 -5.45 6.42
C TYR A 123 16.38 -5.32 6.90
N ASP A 124 16.10 -5.99 8.03
CA ASP A 124 14.95 -5.79 8.92
C ASP A 124 13.54 -6.15 8.41
N ASP A 125 13.42 -7.10 7.47
CA ASP A 125 12.12 -7.65 7.09
C ASP A 125 11.61 -8.64 8.14
N LYS A 126 10.86 -8.14 9.12
CA LYS A 126 9.92 -8.99 9.87
C LYS A 126 8.92 -9.53 8.85
N ILE A 127 8.94 -10.84 8.58
CA ILE A 127 7.84 -11.50 7.87
C ILE A 127 6.56 -11.14 8.62
N THR A 128 5.61 -10.52 7.91
CA THR A 128 4.36 -10.02 8.50
C THR A 128 3.18 -10.89 8.13
N GLY A 129 3.28 -11.68 7.05
CA GLY A 129 2.18 -12.43 6.48
C GLY A 129 2.47 -13.88 6.09
N PHE A 130 1.40 -14.63 5.85
CA PHE A 130 1.46 -16.02 5.38
C PHE A 130 2.07 -16.14 3.98
N ASP A 131 1.69 -15.25 3.05
CA ASP A 131 2.20 -15.28 1.69
C ASP A 131 3.69 -14.92 1.61
N GLU A 132 4.13 -13.93 2.41
CA GLU A 132 5.55 -13.60 2.58
C GLU A 132 6.35 -14.77 3.16
N CYS A 133 5.78 -15.48 4.13
CA CYS A 133 6.40 -16.68 4.70
C CYS A 133 6.60 -17.77 3.65
N ILE A 134 5.63 -18.01 2.75
CA ILE A 134 5.78 -18.96 1.64
C ILE A 134 6.79 -18.47 0.61
N ALA A 135 6.71 -17.19 0.22
CA ALA A 135 7.61 -16.58 -0.75
C ALA A 135 9.08 -16.63 -0.28
N ALA A 136 9.30 -16.49 1.03
CA ALA A 136 10.61 -16.65 1.67
C ALA A 136 11.06 -18.13 1.81
N GLY A 137 10.26 -19.09 1.36
CA GLY A 137 10.62 -20.51 1.28
C GLY A 137 10.44 -21.29 2.58
N TYR A 138 9.69 -20.77 3.55
CA TYR A 138 9.42 -21.48 4.79
C TYR A 138 8.39 -22.61 4.61
N PRO A 139 8.46 -23.67 5.44
CA PRO A 139 7.57 -24.82 5.30
C PRO A 139 6.12 -24.46 5.66
N VAL A 140 5.19 -24.89 4.81
CA VAL A 140 3.75 -24.87 5.08
C VAL A 140 3.36 -26.20 5.75
N MET A 141 2.69 -26.10 6.89
CA MET A 141 2.18 -27.25 7.65
C MET A 141 0.88 -27.78 7.03
N GLU A 142 0.66 -29.09 7.15
CA GLU A 142 -0.59 -29.76 6.75
C GLU A 142 -1.72 -29.50 7.76
N SER A 143 -2.03 -28.22 8.00
CA SER A 143 -3.15 -27.75 8.83
C SER A 143 -4.21 -27.08 7.97
N TYR A 144 -5.43 -26.95 8.49
CA TYR A 144 -6.49 -26.13 7.89
C TYR A 144 -7.01 -25.10 8.92
N PRO A 145 -6.90 -23.78 8.66
CA PRO A 145 -6.22 -23.15 7.52
C PRO A 145 -4.73 -23.49 7.43
N ARG A 146 -4.13 -23.29 6.26
CA ARG A 146 -2.69 -23.55 6.07
C ARG A 146 -1.88 -22.61 6.96
N GLN A 147 -0.79 -23.13 7.51
CA GLN A 147 0.09 -22.37 8.39
C GLN A 147 1.52 -22.45 7.89
N CYS A 148 2.24 -21.33 7.88
CA CYS A 148 3.63 -21.23 7.47
C CYS A 148 4.47 -20.78 8.67
N ARG A 149 5.62 -21.42 8.91
CA ARG A 149 6.43 -21.15 10.10
C ARG A 149 7.80 -20.56 9.73
N ALA A 150 8.05 -19.33 10.14
CA ALA A 150 9.35 -18.67 10.05
C ALA A 150 9.97 -18.48 11.44
N GLY A 151 10.99 -19.28 11.75
CA GLY A 151 11.60 -19.32 13.08
C GLY A 151 10.59 -19.72 14.16
N ASP A 152 10.36 -18.81 15.11
CA ASP A 152 9.40 -19.00 16.21
C ASP A 152 8.01 -18.43 15.93
N THR A 153 7.81 -17.78 14.78
CA THR A 153 6.54 -17.19 14.39
C THR A 153 5.80 -18.08 13.40
N THR A 154 4.50 -18.30 13.65
CA THR A 154 3.61 -19.04 12.75
C THR A 154 2.61 -18.07 12.15
N PHE A 155 2.59 -17.99 10.82
CA PHE A 155 1.63 -17.23 10.04
C PHE A 155 0.51 -18.18 9.57
N THR A 156 -0.74 -17.74 9.66
CA THR A 156 -1.89 -18.52 9.23
C THR A 156 -2.52 -17.84 8.02
N GLU A 157 -2.84 -18.63 6.99
CA GLU A 157 -3.59 -18.16 5.82
C GLU A 157 -4.89 -17.47 6.27
N ALA A 158 -5.16 -16.24 5.81
CA ALA A 158 -6.48 -15.64 5.95
C ALA A 158 -7.49 -16.35 5.05
N ALA A 159 -7.90 -17.54 5.48
CA ALA A 159 -9.07 -18.20 4.94
C ALA A 159 -10.30 -17.70 5.71
N THR A 160 -11.26 -17.15 4.98
CA THR A 160 -12.64 -17.02 5.48
C THR A 160 -13.24 -18.42 5.57
N ILE A 161 -13.51 -18.88 6.79
CA ILE A 161 -14.07 -20.20 7.09
C ILE A 161 -15.57 -20.06 7.29
N PHE A 162 -16.36 -20.62 6.39
CA PHE A 162 -17.82 -20.61 6.51
C PHE A 162 -18.30 -21.54 7.62
N CYS A 163 -19.24 -21.05 8.43
CA CYS A 163 -19.85 -21.86 9.47
C CYS A 163 -20.69 -22.99 8.87
N THR A 164 -20.51 -24.22 9.37
CA THR A 164 -21.35 -25.36 8.99
C THR A 164 -22.69 -25.35 9.73
N ASP A 165 -23.68 -26.07 9.22
CA ASP A 165 -24.98 -26.20 9.90
C ASP A 165 -24.86 -26.85 11.28
N GLU A 166 -23.91 -27.77 11.44
CA GLU A 166 -23.61 -28.41 12.72
C GLU A 166 -23.06 -27.41 13.74
N GLN A 167 -22.11 -26.55 13.31
CA GLN A 167 -21.54 -25.52 14.17
C GLN A 167 -22.58 -24.46 14.59
N ARG A 168 -23.52 -24.13 13.69
CA ARG A 168 -24.65 -23.23 14.00
C ARG A 168 -25.65 -23.81 14.99
N GLN A 169 -25.71 -25.14 15.10
CA GLN A 169 -26.63 -25.87 15.98
C GLN A 169 -25.97 -26.33 17.28
N ALA A 170 -24.71 -25.94 17.54
CA ALA A 170 -24.02 -26.29 18.76
C ALA A 170 -24.80 -25.77 19.99
N GLU A 171 -25.21 -26.68 20.88
CA GLU A 171 -25.93 -26.34 22.11
C GLU A 171 -25.00 -25.73 23.19
N GLY A 172 -23.69 -25.86 23.01
CA GLY A 172 -22.67 -25.28 23.87
C GLY A 172 -21.29 -25.33 23.22
N CYS A 173 -20.45 -24.36 23.57
CA CYS A 173 -19.06 -24.27 23.17
C CYS A 173 -18.16 -24.45 24.39
N ASP A 174 -17.00 -25.06 24.17
CA ASP A 174 -15.98 -25.16 25.22
C ASP A 174 -15.40 -23.76 25.50
N MET A 175 -14.89 -23.54 26.72
CA MET A 175 -14.31 -22.24 27.11
C MET A 175 -12.85 -22.09 26.66
N GLU A 176 -12.52 -22.62 25.48
CA GLU A 176 -11.18 -22.47 24.91
C GLU A 176 -11.04 -21.08 24.28
N TYR A 177 -9.97 -20.36 24.63
CA TYR A 177 -9.73 -19.04 24.07
C TYR A 177 -8.79 -19.13 22.87
N ASN A 178 -9.37 -19.17 21.67
CA ASN A 178 -8.71 -19.16 20.38
C ASN A 178 -9.42 -18.14 19.48
N PRO A 179 -9.18 -16.84 19.67
CA PRO A 179 -10.07 -15.80 19.18
C PRO A 179 -10.20 -15.81 17.65
N VAL A 180 -11.39 -15.49 17.18
CA VAL A 180 -11.71 -15.39 15.75
C VAL A 180 -12.47 -14.11 15.44
N CYS A 181 -12.30 -13.60 14.23
CA CYS A 181 -13.05 -12.47 13.70
C CYS A 181 -14.21 -13.02 12.89
N GLY A 182 -15.41 -12.98 13.46
CA GLY A 182 -16.64 -13.47 12.84
C GLY A 182 -17.27 -12.44 11.92
N GLU A 183 -17.71 -12.88 10.75
CA GLU A 183 -18.46 -12.12 9.75
C GLU A 183 -19.96 -12.31 10.00
N ILE A 184 -20.64 -11.23 10.39
CA ILE A 184 -22.03 -11.25 10.84
C ILE A 184 -22.92 -10.59 9.79
N LEU A 185 -23.91 -11.33 9.28
CA LEU A 185 -24.94 -10.77 8.42
C LEU A 185 -26.05 -10.14 9.28
N LEU A 186 -26.17 -8.81 9.20
CA LEU A 186 -27.23 -8.07 9.87
C LEU A 186 -28.57 -8.26 9.14
N ASN A 187 -29.67 -8.05 9.86
CA ASN A 187 -31.02 -8.13 9.28
C ASN A 187 -31.26 -7.07 8.19
N THR A 188 -30.43 -6.02 8.14
CA THR A 188 -30.42 -4.99 7.10
C THR A 188 -29.84 -5.50 5.77
N GLY A 189 -29.20 -6.66 5.76
CA GLY A 189 -28.41 -7.18 4.65
C GLY A 189 -26.96 -6.68 4.65
N GLU A 190 -26.58 -5.83 5.60
CA GLU A 190 -25.20 -5.36 5.78
C GLU A 190 -24.38 -6.40 6.53
N THR A 191 -23.07 -6.40 6.29
CA THR A 191 -22.11 -7.25 6.98
C THR A 191 -21.35 -6.44 8.03
N THR A 192 -21.19 -6.99 9.23
CA THR A 192 -20.34 -6.44 10.29
C THR A 192 -19.39 -7.51 10.81
N TYR A 193 -18.36 -7.10 11.57
CA TYR A 193 -17.34 -7.99 12.07
C TYR A 193 -17.23 -7.86 13.59
N MET A 194 -17.08 -8.98 14.28
CA MET A 194 -16.95 -9.01 15.74
C MET A 194 -15.98 -10.11 16.18
N THR A 195 -15.19 -9.80 17.21
CA THR A 195 -14.29 -10.76 17.85
C THR A 195 -15.10 -11.72 18.72
N PHE A 196 -14.88 -13.02 18.53
CA PHE A 196 -15.43 -14.11 19.35
C PHE A 196 -14.29 -14.86 20.04
N ASP A 197 -14.59 -15.51 21.16
CA ASP A 197 -13.60 -16.24 21.96
C ASP A 197 -13.01 -17.44 21.19
N ASP A 198 -13.83 -18.08 20.34
CA ASP A 198 -13.42 -19.19 19.49
C ASP A 198 -14.32 -19.35 18.24
N SER A 199 -13.96 -20.29 17.36
CA SER A 199 -14.76 -20.63 16.18
C SER A 199 -16.17 -21.15 16.50
N CYS A 200 -16.35 -21.81 17.65
CA CYS A 200 -17.65 -22.37 18.03
C CYS A 200 -18.63 -21.26 18.43
N SER A 201 -18.19 -20.34 19.28
CA SER A 201 -18.95 -19.17 19.74
C SER A 201 -19.25 -18.24 18.57
N ALA A 202 -18.31 -18.07 17.63
CA ALA A 202 -18.58 -17.38 16.38
C ALA A 202 -19.73 -18.04 15.61
N CYS A 203 -19.65 -19.34 15.31
CA CYS A 203 -20.65 -19.99 14.48
C CYS A 203 -21.99 -20.29 15.15
N SER A 204 -22.02 -20.49 16.47
CA SER A 204 -23.25 -20.70 17.25
C SER A 204 -24.00 -19.38 17.52
N ALA A 205 -23.31 -18.23 17.44
CA ALA A 205 -23.98 -16.95 17.37
C ALA A 205 -24.75 -16.86 16.04
N MET A 206 -26.09 -16.99 16.10
CA MET A 206 -27.04 -17.21 14.99
C MET A 206 -26.94 -16.32 13.73
N LYS A 207 -26.03 -15.35 13.69
CA LYS A 207 -25.85 -14.40 12.59
C LYS A 207 -24.44 -14.42 11.97
N SER A 208 -23.49 -15.17 12.54
CA SER A 208 -22.20 -15.36 11.91
C SER A 208 -22.33 -16.30 10.72
N ILE A 209 -21.91 -15.85 9.54
CA ILE A 209 -21.92 -16.65 8.32
C ILE A 209 -20.56 -17.31 8.08
N ALA A 210 -19.49 -16.66 8.53
CA ALA A 210 -18.12 -17.12 8.42
C ALA A 210 -17.25 -16.52 9.52
N TYR A 211 -16.03 -16.99 9.67
CA TYR A 211 -15.04 -16.41 10.57
C TYR A 211 -13.63 -16.54 9.99
N SER A 212 -12.69 -15.77 10.54
CA SER A 212 -11.27 -15.87 10.23
C SER A 212 -10.46 -15.91 11.53
N PRO A 213 -9.29 -16.59 11.59
CA PRO A 213 -8.50 -16.65 12.82
C PRO A 213 -8.02 -15.28 13.32
N GLY A 214 -7.94 -15.06 14.63
CA GLY A 214 -7.47 -13.81 15.24
C GLY A 214 -8.58 -12.80 15.57
N ILE A 215 -8.26 -11.75 16.31
CA ILE A 215 -9.22 -10.69 16.69
C ILE A 215 -9.50 -9.73 15.52
N CYS A 216 -10.69 -9.14 15.46
CA CYS A 216 -11.04 -8.21 14.39
C CYS A 216 -10.25 -6.90 14.43
N GLU A 217 -9.81 -6.45 15.59
CA GLU A 217 -9.07 -5.20 15.76
C GLU A 217 -7.70 -5.20 15.07
N ASP A 218 -7.13 -6.39 14.85
CA ASP A 218 -5.85 -6.58 14.17
C ASP A 218 -6.02 -6.85 12.67
N ARG A 219 -7.27 -6.90 12.17
CA ARG A 219 -7.56 -7.12 10.75
C ARG A 219 -7.52 -5.81 9.99
N LEU A 220 -6.80 -5.82 8.86
CA LEU A 220 -6.89 -4.78 7.86
C LEU A 220 -8.24 -4.91 7.12
N PHE A 221 -9.15 -3.95 7.25
CA PHE A 221 -10.34 -3.89 6.39
C PHE A 221 -10.14 -2.85 5.28
N VAL A 222 -10.43 -3.25 4.05
CA VAL A 222 -10.27 -2.42 2.85
C VAL A 222 -11.63 -2.24 2.20
N ILE A 223 -12.01 -1.00 1.88
CA ILE A 223 -13.24 -0.74 1.14
C ILE A 223 -13.01 -1.06 -0.33
N CYS A 224 -13.52 -2.21 -0.78
CA CYS A 224 -13.22 -2.75 -2.11
C CYS A 224 -14.16 -2.26 -3.22
N LYS A 225 -14.35 -0.94 -3.27
CA LYS A 225 -15.01 -0.27 -4.40
C LYS A 225 -13.97 0.06 -5.47
N GLU A 226 -14.31 -0.11 -6.75
CA GLU A 226 -13.41 0.21 -7.85
C GLU A 226 -12.89 1.66 -7.71
N THR A 227 -11.57 1.80 -7.71
CA THR A 227 -10.91 3.11 -7.63
C THR A 227 -10.57 3.60 -9.03
N ILE A 228 -10.50 4.92 -9.20
CA ILE A 228 -10.24 5.56 -10.50
C ILE A 228 -8.77 5.41 -10.92
N THR A 229 -7.89 4.96 -10.02
CA THR A 229 -6.42 5.05 -10.14
C THR A 229 -5.74 3.79 -10.71
N GLY A 230 -6.50 2.82 -11.23
CA GLY A 230 -5.94 1.56 -11.75
C GLY A 230 -5.40 0.63 -10.65
N PHE A 231 -5.74 0.92 -9.40
CA PHE A 231 -5.43 0.11 -8.24
C PHE A 231 -6.61 -0.81 -7.92
N ASP A 232 -6.36 -2.11 -7.71
CA ASP A 232 -7.37 -3.06 -7.27
C ASP A 232 -7.34 -3.20 -5.72
N PRO A 233 -8.30 -2.61 -4.99
CA PRO A 233 -8.35 -2.75 -3.54
C PRO A 233 -8.52 -4.20 -3.08
N LYS A 234 -9.07 -5.08 -3.93
CA LYS A 234 -9.20 -6.50 -3.60
C LYS A 234 -7.86 -7.19 -3.59
N GLU A 235 -7.02 -6.91 -4.58
CA GLU A 235 -5.66 -7.43 -4.64
C GLU A 235 -4.84 -6.91 -3.45
N TYR A 236 -4.97 -5.62 -3.10
CA TYR A 236 -4.32 -5.08 -1.92
C TYR A 236 -4.78 -5.72 -0.61
N ALA A 237 -6.09 -5.91 -0.43
CA ALA A 237 -6.62 -6.61 0.72
C ALA A 237 -6.04 -8.03 0.80
N GLN A 238 -5.98 -8.76 -0.31
CA GLN A 238 -5.43 -10.11 -0.36
C GLN A 238 -3.94 -10.13 0.02
N SER A 239 -3.12 -9.29 -0.63
CA SER A 239 -1.66 -9.25 -0.39
C SER A 239 -1.29 -8.84 1.03
N ASN A 240 -2.17 -8.12 1.73
CA ASN A 240 -1.96 -7.66 3.11
C ASN A 240 -2.82 -8.44 4.13
N ASN A 241 -3.31 -9.63 3.76
CA ASN A 241 -4.09 -10.50 4.66
C ASN A 241 -5.35 -9.80 5.25
N GLY A 242 -5.86 -8.81 4.52
CA GLY A 242 -6.99 -7.97 4.83
C GLY A 242 -8.32 -8.47 4.27
N ILE A 243 -9.40 -7.84 4.72
CA ILE A 243 -10.78 -8.21 4.42
C ILE A 243 -11.40 -7.11 3.55
N CYS A 244 -11.91 -7.51 2.40
CA CYS A 244 -12.71 -6.62 1.57
C CYS A 244 -14.09 -6.37 2.16
N VAL A 245 -14.43 -5.10 2.35
CA VAL A 245 -15.73 -4.67 2.85
C VAL A 245 -16.35 -3.62 1.93
N GLU A 246 -17.66 -3.47 1.96
CA GLU A 246 -18.33 -2.36 1.25
C GLU A 246 -18.31 -1.05 2.06
N LYS A 247 -18.19 -1.19 3.39
CA LYS A 247 -18.18 -0.11 4.39
C LYS A 247 -17.41 -0.61 5.62
N CYS A 248 -16.75 0.32 6.32
CA CYS A 248 -16.05 -0.01 7.56
C CYS A 248 -17.00 -0.53 8.66
N PRO A 249 -16.55 -1.50 9.48
CA PRO A 249 -17.29 -1.92 10.67
C PRO A 249 -17.48 -0.77 11.66
N GLU A 250 -18.46 -0.85 12.57
CA GLU A 250 -18.81 0.26 13.49
C GLU A 250 -17.66 0.74 14.38
N ALA A 251 -16.70 -0.12 14.69
CA ALA A 251 -15.51 0.23 15.49
C ALA A 251 -14.39 0.92 14.68
N PHE A 252 -14.60 1.15 13.38
CA PHE A 252 -13.59 1.67 12.47
C PHE A 252 -14.10 2.86 11.66
N ASP A 253 -13.21 3.80 11.42
CA ASP A 253 -13.45 4.95 10.56
C ASP A 253 -12.80 4.77 9.19
N THR A 254 -13.45 5.30 8.16
CA THR A 254 -12.89 5.30 6.81
C THR A 254 -11.72 6.26 6.70
N PHE A 255 -10.62 5.80 6.12
CA PHE A 255 -9.45 6.59 5.80
C PHE A 255 -9.12 6.45 4.32
N THR A 256 -8.89 7.58 3.64
CA THR A 256 -8.42 7.56 2.25
C THR A 256 -6.92 7.79 2.24
N THR A 257 -6.17 6.80 1.77
CA THR A 257 -4.72 6.85 1.57
C THR A 257 -4.35 7.82 0.43
N GLN A 258 -3.06 8.16 0.31
CA GLN A 258 -2.58 9.04 -0.77
C GLN A 258 -2.77 8.43 -2.17
N THR A 259 -2.83 7.11 -2.26
CA THR A 259 -3.09 6.36 -3.51
C THR A 259 -4.58 6.28 -3.86
N GLY A 260 -5.46 6.83 -3.01
CA GLY A 260 -6.91 6.85 -3.19
C GLY A 260 -7.63 5.62 -2.65
N ILE A 261 -6.91 4.68 -2.04
CA ILE A 261 -7.50 3.49 -1.42
C ILE A 261 -8.20 3.88 -0.14
N GLN A 262 -9.41 3.37 0.06
CA GLN A 262 -10.13 3.50 1.30
C GLN A 262 -9.87 2.29 2.19
N VAL A 263 -9.28 2.52 3.36
CA VAL A 263 -9.05 1.51 4.41
C VAL A 263 -9.82 1.89 5.67
N CYS A 264 -10.05 0.91 6.54
CA CYS A 264 -10.72 1.14 7.81
C CYS A 264 -9.72 1.11 8.95
N ILE A 265 -9.76 2.12 9.80
CA ILE A 265 -8.79 2.32 10.89
C ILE A 265 -9.58 2.37 12.19
N PRO A 266 -9.14 1.69 13.26
CA PRO A 266 -9.93 1.68 14.49
C PRO A 266 -10.15 3.11 14.99
N HIS A 267 -11.37 3.37 15.46
CA HIS A 267 -11.77 4.68 15.96
C HIS A 267 -10.87 5.10 17.13
N TYR A 268 -10.33 6.32 17.11
CA TYR A 268 -9.64 6.92 18.25
C TYR A 268 -10.05 8.38 18.43
N GLY A 269 -10.39 8.72 19.67
CA GLY A 269 -10.80 10.07 20.09
C GLY A 269 -9.73 10.77 20.93
N GLU A 270 -10.00 12.02 21.31
CA GLU A 270 -9.09 12.84 22.12
C GLU A 270 -8.69 12.15 23.44
N THR A 271 -9.66 11.55 24.14
CA THR A 271 -9.42 10.86 25.41
C THR A 271 -8.43 9.72 25.27
N GLU A 272 -8.45 9.00 24.15
CA GLU A 272 -7.51 7.90 23.89
C GLU A 272 -6.11 8.45 23.58
N ILE A 273 -6.02 9.48 22.73
CA ILE A 273 -4.75 10.16 22.41
C ILE A 273 -4.10 10.71 23.69
N GLU A 274 -4.89 11.24 24.62
CA GLU A 274 -4.38 11.75 25.90
C GLU A 274 -3.74 10.68 26.79
N GLN A 275 -4.20 9.42 26.65
CA GLN A 275 -3.67 8.27 27.38
C GLN A 275 -2.38 7.72 26.78
N TRP A 276 -2.06 8.05 25.52
CA TRP A 276 -0.82 7.58 24.92
C TRP A 276 0.39 8.19 25.64
N PRO A 277 1.45 7.39 25.88
CA PRO A 277 2.67 7.88 26.51
C PRO A 277 3.25 9.05 25.71
N THR A 278 3.70 10.10 26.40
CA THR A 278 4.46 11.16 25.74
C THR A 278 5.82 10.65 25.31
N CYS A 279 6.29 11.08 24.14
CA CYS A 279 7.62 10.72 23.64
C CYS A 279 8.43 11.96 23.28
N ASP A 280 9.74 11.80 23.28
CA ASP A 280 10.68 12.74 22.69
C ASP A 280 11.18 12.15 21.36
N LYS A 281 11.16 12.94 20.29
CA LYS A 281 11.64 12.53 18.96
C LYS A 281 13.10 12.04 18.97
N SER A 282 13.89 12.50 19.92
CA SER A 282 15.29 12.08 20.07
C SER A 282 15.46 10.67 20.64
N THR A 283 14.38 10.05 21.11
CA THR A 283 14.40 8.73 21.73
C THR A 283 13.77 7.70 20.81
N GLU A 284 14.54 6.68 20.39
CA GLU A 284 14.08 5.57 19.53
C GLU A 284 13.18 4.56 20.27
N THR A 285 12.53 4.96 21.37
CA THR A 285 11.80 4.02 22.22
C THR A 285 10.44 3.61 21.65
N CYS A 286 9.88 4.38 20.69
CA CYS A 286 8.58 4.12 20.07
C CYS A 286 8.38 4.92 18.77
N LYS A 287 7.31 4.62 18.02
CA LYS A 287 6.87 5.43 16.87
C LYS A 287 6.29 6.76 17.37
N CYS A 288 7.14 7.79 17.45
CA CYS A 288 6.80 9.07 18.05
C CYS A 288 6.16 10.04 17.03
N ALA A 289 4.87 10.37 17.17
CA ALA A 289 4.18 11.31 16.28
C ALA A 289 3.20 12.23 17.03
N ARG A 290 2.69 13.24 16.32
CA ARG A 290 1.61 14.11 16.81
C ARG A 290 0.29 13.69 16.15
N ALA A 291 -0.72 13.44 16.97
CA ALA A 291 -2.09 13.28 16.50
C ALA A 291 -2.79 14.64 16.55
N TYR A 292 -2.75 15.38 15.44
CA TYR A 292 -3.42 16.68 15.29
C TYR A 292 -4.92 16.55 15.09
N GLU A 293 -5.40 15.33 14.84
CA GLU A 293 -6.77 15.07 14.45
C GLU A 293 -7.17 13.67 14.92
N THR A 294 -8.39 13.56 15.47
CA THR A 294 -9.05 12.29 15.77
C THR A 294 -9.53 11.59 14.49
N THR A 295 -10.06 10.38 14.60
CA THR A 295 -10.63 9.70 13.43
C THR A 295 -11.96 10.31 12.94
N ASP A 296 -12.67 11.04 13.80
CA ASP A 296 -13.88 11.83 13.50
C ASP A 296 -13.58 13.28 13.06
N GLU A 297 -12.35 13.53 12.59
CA GLU A 297 -11.90 14.79 12.00
C GLU A 297 -11.88 15.99 12.98
N LYS A 298 -11.88 15.72 14.29
CA LYS A 298 -11.77 16.77 15.31
C LYS A 298 -10.31 17.18 15.48
N GLN A 299 -10.04 18.46 15.27
CA GLN A 299 -8.72 19.06 15.47
C GLN A 299 -8.35 19.13 16.95
N ILE A 300 -7.11 18.78 17.27
CA ILE A 300 -6.53 18.85 18.62
C ILE A 300 -5.52 19.98 18.65
N ASP A 301 -5.94 21.10 19.26
CA ASP A 301 -5.05 22.24 19.50
C ASP A 301 -3.88 21.82 20.41
N ASP A 302 -2.68 22.30 20.11
CA ASP A 302 -1.45 22.02 20.87
C ASP A 302 -1.07 20.52 21.01
N ALA A 303 -1.34 19.72 19.97
CA ALA A 303 -1.02 18.30 19.93
C ALA A 303 0.44 18.00 20.36
N LYS A 304 0.59 17.17 21.40
CA LYS A 304 1.89 16.75 21.94
C LYS A 304 2.42 15.53 21.20
N TYR A 305 3.74 15.33 21.23
CA TYR A 305 4.35 14.09 20.75
C TYR A 305 3.98 12.92 21.66
N ARG A 306 3.47 11.85 21.06
CA ARG A 306 2.98 10.65 21.74
C ARG A 306 3.54 9.40 21.05
N CYS A 307 3.81 8.37 21.82
CA CYS A 307 4.08 7.04 21.29
C CYS A 307 2.80 6.52 20.65
N VAL A 308 2.79 6.46 19.32
CA VAL A 308 1.65 6.00 18.54
C VAL A 308 1.58 4.46 18.64
N PRO A 309 0.46 3.89 19.09
CA PRO A 309 0.22 2.46 18.98
C PRO A 309 0.40 1.96 17.55
N GLU A 310 0.97 0.77 17.39
CA GLU A 310 1.28 0.19 16.08
C GLU A 310 0.07 0.20 15.12
N LYS A 311 -1.11 -0.15 15.65
CA LYS A 311 -2.41 -0.13 14.94
C LYS A 311 -2.83 1.22 14.36
N TYR A 312 -2.23 2.32 14.80
CA TYR A 312 -2.50 3.68 14.30
C TYR A 312 -1.32 4.28 13.54
N SER A 313 -0.19 3.58 13.55
CA SER A 313 1.08 4.12 13.07
C SER A 313 1.00 4.47 11.59
N GLU A 314 0.38 3.63 10.76
CA GLU A 314 0.17 3.94 9.35
C GLU A 314 -0.62 5.25 9.18
N ARG A 315 -1.84 5.36 9.74
CA ARG A 315 -2.66 6.59 9.60
C ARG A 315 -1.93 7.85 10.02
N LEU A 316 -1.34 7.83 11.21
CA LEU A 316 -0.79 9.03 11.84
C LEU A 316 0.57 9.41 11.26
N LEU A 317 1.38 8.44 10.83
CA LEU A 317 2.61 8.72 10.10
C LEU A 317 2.32 9.21 8.68
N PHE A 318 1.25 8.73 8.04
CA PHE A 318 0.85 9.17 6.69
C PHE A 318 0.17 10.55 6.65
N ARG A 319 -0.67 10.92 7.64
CA ARG A 319 -1.31 12.25 7.70
C ARG A 319 -0.45 13.31 8.39
N GLY A 320 0.28 12.94 9.44
CA GLY A 320 1.16 13.87 10.13
C GLY A 320 2.43 14.21 9.34
N GLY A 321 2.77 13.38 8.34
CA GLY A 321 4.15 13.15 8.00
C GLY A 321 4.88 12.59 9.22
N LEU A 322 5.96 11.85 9.02
CA LEU A 322 7.06 12.09 9.94
C LEU A 322 7.35 13.59 9.79
N ASP A 323 7.06 14.40 10.82
CA ASP A 323 7.58 15.76 10.94
C ASP A 323 9.12 15.65 11.02
N SER A 324 9.82 15.19 9.99
CA SER A 324 11.22 15.54 9.74
C SER A 324 11.19 16.90 9.09
N LEU A 325 10.85 17.93 9.87
CA LEU A 325 11.41 19.23 9.59
C LEU A 325 12.92 19.06 9.82
N ASP A 326 13.74 19.42 8.82
CA ASP A 326 15.17 19.57 9.05
C ASP A 326 15.41 20.62 10.16
N GLU A 327 16.66 20.78 10.59
CA GLU A 327 17.03 21.78 11.60
C GLU A 327 16.64 23.23 11.22
N GLN A 328 16.15 23.48 10.00
CA GLN A 328 15.72 24.77 9.49
C GLN A 328 14.19 24.93 9.36
N GLY A 329 13.38 23.90 9.64
CA GLY A 329 11.93 24.05 9.68
C GLY A 329 11.22 23.93 8.32
N GLU A 330 11.86 23.37 7.29
CA GLU A 330 11.19 23.08 6.01
C GLU A 330 10.62 21.66 5.96
N GLN A 331 9.40 21.53 5.39
CA GLN A 331 8.67 20.28 5.26
C GLN A 331 9.43 19.26 4.40
N SER A 332 9.99 18.22 5.01
CA SER A 332 10.32 17.01 4.26
C SER A 332 9.18 15.99 4.41
N VAL A 333 8.44 15.80 3.34
CA VAL A 333 7.40 14.78 3.23
C VAL A 333 8.11 13.44 3.07
N MET A 334 8.32 12.74 4.19
CA MET A 334 8.72 11.32 4.20
C MET A 334 7.45 10.48 3.99
N ILE A 335 7.39 9.78 2.86
CA ILE A 335 6.36 8.76 2.57
C ILE A 335 7.08 7.42 2.76
N ALA A 336 6.62 6.64 3.73
CA ALA A 336 6.97 5.22 3.86
C ALA A 336 6.09 4.39 2.91
#